data_AF-C9IZW7-F1
#
_entry.id   AF-C9IZW7-F1
#
_cell.length_a   1.000
_cell.length_b   1.000
_cell.length_c   1.000
_cell.angle_alpha   90.00
_cell.angle_beta   90.00
_cell.angle_gamma   90.00
#
_symmetry.space_group_name_H-M   'P 1'
#
loop_
_entity.id
_entity.type
_entity.pdbx_description
1 polymer ?
#
loop_
_entity_poly.entity_id
_entity_poly.type
_entity_poly.pdbx_seq_one_letter_code
_entity_poly.pdbx_strand_id
1 'polypeptide(L)'
;MRVSGVLRLLALIFAIVTTWMFIRSYMSFSMKTIRLPRWLAASPTKEIQVKKYKCGLIKPCPANYFAFKICSGAANVVGPTMCFEDRMIMSPVKNNVGRGLN
;
A
#
# COMPACT_ATOMS: atom_id res chain seq x y z
N MET A 1 59.46 -31.71 -9.97
CA MET A 1 58.85 -30.37 -9.74
C MET A 1 59.08 -30.00 -8.29
N ARG A 2 59.70 -28.85 -7.99
CA ARG A 2 60.03 -28.47 -6.60
C ARG A 2 58.73 -28.34 -5.79
N VAL A 3 58.59 -29.10 -4.71
CA VAL A 3 57.41 -29.14 -3.81
C VAL A 3 56.92 -27.73 -3.43
N SER A 4 57.86 -26.79 -3.29
CA SER A 4 57.57 -25.37 -3.04
C SER A 4 56.71 -24.70 -4.13
N GLY A 5 56.89 -25.04 -5.41
CA GLY A 5 56.10 -24.51 -6.51
C GLY A 5 54.66 -25.01 -6.51
N VAL A 6 54.46 -26.29 -6.16
CA VAL A 6 53.12 -26.88 -6.02
C VAL A 6 52.38 -26.25 -4.84
N LEU A 7 53.07 -26.05 -3.71
CA LEU A 7 52.48 -25.43 -2.53
C LEU A 7 52.07 -23.97 -2.77
N ARG A 8 52.87 -23.20 -3.51
CA ARG A 8 52.52 -21.82 -3.91
C ARG A 8 51.32 -21.78 -4.84
N LEU A 9 51.23 -22.71 -5.79
CA LEU A 9 50.09 -22.80 -6.70
C LEU A 9 48.80 -23.11 -5.94
N LEU A 10 48.84 -24.07 -5.00
CA LEU A 10 47.70 -24.41 -4.16
C LEU A 10 47.26 -23.23 -3.28
N ALA A 11 48.21 -22.49 -2.70
CA ALA A 11 47.91 -21.30 -1.91
C ALA A 11 47.23 -20.19 -2.75
N LEU A 12 47.70 -19.98 -3.99
CA LEU A 12 47.08 -19.00 -4.91
C LEU A 12 45.65 -19.40 -5.30
N ILE A 13 45.41 -20.68 -5.61
CA ILE A 13 44.08 -21.17 -5.94
C ILE A 13 43.13 -20.97 -4.75
N PHE A 14 43.58 -21.31 -3.53
CA PHE A 14 42.78 -21.14 -2.32
C PHE A 14 42.44 -19.66 -2.05
N ALA A 15 43.39 -18.75 -2.23
CA ALA A 15 43.16 -17.32 -2.10
C ALA A 15 42.12 -16.79 -3.11
N ILE A 16 42.19 -17.26 -4.37
CA ILE A 16 41.22 -16.87 -5.41
C ILE A 16 39.82 -17.38 -5.08
N VAL A 17 39.68 -18.64 -4.67
CA VAL A 17 38.38 -19.25 -4.33
C VAL A 17 37.74 -18.55 -3.13
N THR A 18 38.51 -18.30 -2.07
CA THR A 18 38.01 -17.62 -0.87
C THR A 18 37.56 -16.19 -1.22
N THR A 19 38.38 -15.43 -1.94
CA THR A 19 38.02 -14.07 -2.39
C THR A 19 36.72 -14.05 -3.20
N TRP A 20 36.56 -15.00 -4.12
CA TRP A 20 35.35 -15.12 -4.95
C TRP A 20 34.10 -15.45 -4.11
N MET A 21 34.21 -16.37 -3.15
CA MET A 21 33.12 -16.71 -2.24
C MET A 21 32.68 -15.51 -1.39
N PHE A 22 33.64 -14.74 -0.87
CA PHE A 22 33.35 -13.53 -0.09
C PHE A 22 32.63 -12.47 -0.92
N ILE A 23 33.07 -12.22 -2.16
CA ILE A 23 32.41 -11.28 -3.07
C ILE A 23 30.95 -11.70 -3.33
N ARG A 24 30.69 -12.98 -3.63
CA ARG A 24 29.31 -13.45 -3.84
C ARG A 24 28.45 -13.32 -2.60
N SER A 25 28.99 -13.65 -1.42
CA SER A 25 28.27 -13.55 -0.15
C SER A 25 27.90 -12.09 0.17
N TYR A 26 28.85 -11.17 0.01
CA TYR A 26 28.63 -9.74 0.27
C TYR A 26 27.61 -9.13 -0.70
N MET A 27 27.70 -9.44 -2.00
CA MET A 27 26.74 -8.96 -3.00
C MET A 27 25.33 -9.52 -2.77
N SER A 28 25.21 -10.79 -2.36
CA SER A 28 23.92 -11.40 -1.99
C SER A 28 23.28 -10.74 -0.75
N PHE A 29 24.10 -10.31 0.21
CA PHE A 29 23.63 -9.62 1.42
C PHE A 29 23.21 -8.16 1.14
N SER A 30 23.97 -7.45 0.29
CA SER A 30 23.70 -6.06 -0.10
C SER A 30 22.42 -5.93 -0.93
N MET A 31 22.13 -6.87 -1.84
CA MET A 31 20.92 -6.81 -2.68
C MET A 31 19.60 -7.06 -1.92
N LYS A 32 19.63 -7.68 -0.73
CA LYS A 32 18.41 -7.93 0.08
C LYS A 32 18.10 -6.80 1.06
N THR A 33 19.01 -5.85 1.27
CA THR A 33 18.89 -4.79 2.29
C THR A 33 18.67 -3.39 1.72
N ILE A 34 18.76 -3.18 0.40
CA ILE A 34 18.38 -1.91 -0.24
C ILE A 34 16.86 -1.87 -0.39
N ARG A 35 16.15 -1.61 0.71
CA ARG A 35 14.79 -1.05 0.62
C ARG A 35 14.96 0.43 0.30
N LEU A 36 14.63 0.82 -0.94
CA LEU A 36 14.56 2.24 -1.28
C LEU A 36 13.65 2.96 -0.28
N PRO A 37 14.08 4.09 0.30
CA PRO A 37 13.22 4.94 1.10
C PRO A 37 11.93 5.28 0.32
N ARG A 38 10.78 5.16 0.97
CA ARG A 38 9.46 5.44 0.39
C ARG A 38 9.34 6.84 -0.23
N TRP A 39 10.21 7.78 0.17
CA TRP A 39 10.26 9.13 -0.39
C TRP A 39 10.86 9.20 -1.81
N LEU A 40 11.77 8.29 -2.17
CA LEU A 40 12.38 8.26 -3.52
C LEU A 40 11.43 7.66 -4.56
N ALA A 41 10.41 6.91 -4.10
CA ALA A 41 9.27 6.47 -4.90
C ALA A 41 8.17 7.54 -4.97
N ALA A 42 8.55 8.81 -5.08
CA ALA A 42 7.65 9.87 -5.51
C ALA A 42 7.34 9.67 -7.01
N SER A 43 6.67 8.57 -7.34
CA SER A 43 5.81 8.59 -8.51
C SER A 43 4.87 9.78 -8.32
N PRO A 44 4.66 10.64 -9.33
CA PRO A 44 3.54 11.55 -9.28
C PRO A 44 2.33 10.63 -9.14
N THR A 45 1.74 10.58 -7.95
CA THR A 45 0.39 10.09 -7.80
C THR A 45 -0.37 10.98 -8.77
N LYS A 46 -0.65 10.47 -9.99
CA LYS A 46 -1.75 11.00 -10.77
C LYS A 46 -2.86 10.99 -9.74
N GLU A 47 -3.24 12.17 -9.26
CA GLU A 47 -4.50 12.34 -8.59
C GLU A 47 -5.49 11.88 -9.66
N ILE A 48 -5.82 10.59 -9.61
CA ILE A 48 -7.00 10.08 -10.25
C ILE A 48 -8.05 10.87 -9.51
N GLN A 49 -8.47 12.00 -10.11
CA GLN A 49 -9.62 12.71 -9.67
C GLN A 49 -10.76 11.71 -9.84
N VAL A 50 -10.97 10.91 -8.80
CA VAL A 50 -12.11 10.03 -8.69
C VAL A 50 -13.26 11.01 -8.62
N LYS A 51 -13.87 11.26 -9.79
CA LYS A 51 -14.99 12.16 -9.96
C LYS A 51 -16.04 11.69 -8.96
N LYS A 52 -16.19 12.44 -7.87
CA LYS A 52 -17.12 12.08 -6.80
C LYS A 52 -18.51 12.32 -7.34
N TYR A 53 -19.29 11.25 -7.49
CA TYR A 53 -20.70 11.34 -7.81
C TYR A 53 -21.51 11.67 -6.55
N LYS A 54 -22.76 12.11 -6.72
CA LYS A 54 -23.67 12.47 -5.61
C LYS A 54 -23.68 11.39 -4.53
N CYS A 55 -23.66 11.79 -3.26
CA CYS A 55 -23.57 10.91 -2.09
C CYS A 55 -22.32 10.00 -2.04
N GLY A 56 -21.29 10.28 -2.84
CA GLY A 56 -20.08 9.47 -2.95
C GLY A 56 -20.33 8.08 -3.56
N LEU A 57 -21.27 7.99 -4.51
CA LEU A 57 -21.50 6.77 -5.28
C LEU A 57 -20.31 6.47 -6.22
N ILE A 58 -20.14 5.19 -6.57
CA ILE A 58 -19.05 4.73 -7.47
C ILE A 58 -19.34 5.08 -8.94
N LYS A 59 -20.63 5.16 -9.29
CA LYS A 59 -21.13 5.44 -10.65
C LYS A 59 -22.21 6.52 -10.58
N PRO A 60 -22.40 7.32 -11.65
CA PRO A 60 -23.49 8.28 -11.70
C PRO A 60 -24.84 7.55 -11.81
N CYS A 61 -25.88 8.14 -11.25
CA CYS A 61 -27.25 7.72 -11.53
C CYS A 61 -27.65 8.11 -12.97
N PRO A 62 -28.53 7.33 -13.63
CA PRO A 62 -29.12 7.73 -14.91
C PRO A 62 -29.96 9.01 -14.79
N ALA A 63 -30.30 9.62 -15.93
CA ALA A 63 -31.23 10.74 -15.96
C ALA A 63 -32.59 10.34 -15.37
N ASN A 64 -33.25 11.25 -14.65
CA ASN A 64 -34.54 11.06 -13.97
C ASN A 64 -34.53 10.04 -12.80
N TYR A 65 -33.36 9.68 -12.28
CA TYR A 65 -33.22 8.91 -11.04
C TYR A 65 -32.61 9.76 -9.93
N PHE A 66 -33.04 9.52 -8.70
CA PHE A 66 -32.44 10.15 -7.52
C PHE A 66 -31.30 9.29 -6.96
N ALA A 67 -30.21 9.94 -6.61
CA ALA A 67 -29.07 9.35 -5.91
C ALA A 67 -29.35 9.31 -4.41
N PHE A 68 -29.15 8.15 -3.79
CA PHE A 68 -29.20 8.01 -2.35
C PHE A 68 -28.15 7.02 -1.85
N LYS A 69 -27.76 7.17 -0.59
CA LYS A 69 -26.87 6.25 0.12
C LYS A 69 -27.33 6.12 1.55
N ILE A 70 -27.54 4.89 1.99
CA ILE A 70 -27.92 4.57 3.37
C ILE A 70 -26.81 3.69 3.95
N CYS A 71 -26.34 4.05 5.14
CA CYS A 71 -25.42 3.24 5.91
C CYS A 71 -26.03 3.03 7.30
N SER A 72 -26.06 1.78 7.76
CA SER A 72 -26.43 1.46 9.14
C SER A 72 -25.41 2.04 10.12
N GLY A 73 -25.81 2.15 11.38
CA GLY A 73 -24.87 2.45 12.46
C GLY A 73 -23.87 1.31 12.70
N ALA A 74 -22.85 1.58 13.50
CA ALA A 74 -21.90 0.59 13.99
C ALA A 74 -22.09 0.44 15.51
N ALA A 75 -22.55 -0.76 15.91
CA ALA A 75 -22.92 -1.07 17.28
C ALA A 75 -23.86 0.01 17.87
N ASN A 76 -23.50 0.58 19.02
CA ASN A 76 -24.21 1.64 19.72
C ASN A 76 -23.44 2.97 19.75
N VAL A 77 -22.29 3.05 19.09
CA VAL A 77 -21.36 4.19 19.19
C VAL A 77 -21.41 5.12 17.96
N VAL A 78 -21.69 4.58 16.78
CA VAL A 78 -21.83 5.36 15.55
C VAL A 78 -23.23 5.18 15.01
N GLY A 79 -23.99 6.27 14.94
CA GLY A 79 -25.36 6.26 14.39
C GLY A 79 -25.40 6.09 12.87
N PRO A 80 -26.56 5.72 12.30
CA PRO A 80 -26.74 5.55 10.86
C PRO A 80 -26.57 6.87 10.10
N THR A 81 -26.37 6.77 8.79
CA THR A 81 -26.34 7.92 7.88
C THR A 81 -27.22 7.70 6.67
N MET A 82 -27.89 8.76 6.22
CA MET A 82 -28.66 8.77 4.98
C MET A 82 -28.36 10.04 4.19
N CYS A 83 -27.92 9.86 2.96
CA CYS A 83 -27.74 10.91 1.96
C CYS A 83 -28.78 10.75 0.85
N PHE A 84 -29.41 11.85 0.46
CA PHE A 84 -30.35 11.92 -0.65
C PHE A 84 -30.02 13.13 -1.51
N GLU A 85 -29.81 12.94 -2.80
CA GLU A 85 -29.46 14.02 -3.76
C GLU A 85 -28.31 14.91 -3.28
N ASP A 86 -27.23 14.28 -2.80
CA ASP A 86 -26.03 14.94 -2.24
C ASP A 86 -26.27 15.73 -0.94
N ARG A 87 -27.47 15.60 -0.35
CA ARG A 87 -27.82 16.18 0.94
C ARG A 87 -27.84 15.12 2.01
N MET A 88 -27.01 15.29 3.03
CA MET A 88 -27.06 14.46 4.24
C MET A 88 -28.34 14.80 5.00
N ILE A 89 -29.35 13.92 4.94
CA ILE A 89 -30.62 14.12 5.64
C ILE A 89 -30.56 13.56 7.06
N MET A 90 -29.85 12.45 7.28
CA MET A 90 -29.67 11.83 8.60
C MET A 90 -28.19 11.58 8.85
N SER A 91 -27.68 12.00 10.01
CA SER A 91 -26.33 11.65 10.44
C SER A 91 -26.13 11.88 11.95
N PRO A 92 -25.12 11.23 12.56
CA PRO A 92 -24.74 11.51 13.95
C PRO A 92 -24.35 12.98 14.15
N VAL A 93 -23.69 13.59 13.16
CA VAL A 93 -23.25 14.99 13.22
C VAL A 93 -24.43 15.97 13.25
N LYS A 94 -25.55 15.60 12.63
CA LYS A 94 -26.79 16.39 12.65
C LYS A 94 -27.63 16.16 13.91
N ASN A 95 -27.22 15.26 14.81
CA ASN A 95 -27.93 14.89 16.03
C ASN A 95 -29.41 14.50 15.80
N ASN A 96 -29.72 13.92 14.64
CA ASN A 96 -31.08 13.55 14.25
C ASN A 96 -31.24 12.04 14.02
N VAL A 97 -30.43 11.24 14.70
CA VAL A 97 -30.45 9.77 14.63
C VAL A 97 -30.35 9.19 16.05
N GLY A 98 -30.90 8.00 16.25
CA GLY A 98 -30.92 7.30 17.53
C GLY A 98 -31.00 5.78 17.39
N ARG A 99 -31.28 5.10 18.51
CA ARG A 99 -31.44 3.64 18.53
C ARG A 99 -32.79 3.25 17.93
N GLY A 100 -32.79 2.22 17.09
CA GLY A 100 -34.00 1.66 16.48
C GLY A 100 -34.03 1.85 14.96
N LEU A 101 -35.23 1.87 14.40
CA LEU A 101 -35.46 2.23 13.00
C LEU A 101 -35.46 3.76 12.90
N ASN A 102 -34.63 4.29 12.02
CA ASN A 102 -34.51 5.70 11.76
C ASN A 102 -34.99 6.00 10.35
#